data_AF-A0A8R1EKR6-F1
#
_entry.id   AF-A0A8R1EKR6-F1
#
_cell.length_a   1.000
_cell.length_b   1.000
_cell.length_c   1.000
_cell.angle_alpha   90.00
_cell.angle_beta   90.00
_cell.angle_gamma   90.00
#
_symmetry.space_group_name_H-M   'P 1'
#
loop_
_entity.id
_entity.type
_entity.pdbx_description
1 polymer ?
#
loop_
_entity_poly.entity_id
_entity_poly.type
_entity_poly.pdbx_seq_one_letter_code
_entity_poly.pdbx_strand_id
1 'polypeptide(L)'
;MLTRQFTVRLERICSALYRVYLNTNSPKYPLQVPLECISNGIDFNLVQDVYVTRAGYELAKSLDISVSDAVLYGVFWEGDKNSYRAAEPTGKSAICMFAMREIEATFKQNIMKCYKGTSGLKKAW
;
A
#
# COMPACT_ATOMS: atom_id res chain seq x y z
N MET A 1 -9.32 22.37 -38.56
CA MET A 1 -9.22 21.02 -37.99
C MET A 1 -8.44 21.10 -36.69
N LEU A 2 -9.10 21.08 -35.54
CA LEU A 2 -8.45 21.01 -34.24
C LEU A 2 -8.31 19.53 -33.86
N THR A 3 -7.11 18.97 -34.03
CA THR A 3 -6.78 17.65 -33.50
C THR A 3 -6.80 17.73 -31.98
N ARG A 4 -7.89 17.25 -31.37
CA ARG A 4 -7.92 17.00 -29.93
C ARG A 4 -6.92 15.90 -29.63
N GLN A 5 -5.78 16.28 -29.06
CA GLN A 5 -4.78 15.37 -28.56
C GLN A 5 -5.36 14.72 -27.29
N PHE A 6 -5.88 13.51 -27.41
CA PHE A 6 -6.30 12.71 -26.26
C PHE A 6 -5.04 12.39 -25.45
N THR A 7 -4.84 13.12 -24.36
CA THR A 7 -3.78 12.79 -23.39
C THR A 7 -4.32 11.64 -22.55
N VAL A 8 -3.90 10.41 -22.85
CA VAL A 8 -4.18 9.26 -21.99
C VAL A 8 -3.39 9.49 -20.70
N ARG A 9 -4.09 9.90 -19.64
CA ARG A 9 -3.50 10.01 -18.30
C ARG A 9 -3.39 8.59 -17.77
N LEU A 10 -2.19 8.01 -17.83
CA LEU A 10 -1.91 6.73 -17.19
C LEU A 10 -2.12 6.90 -15.68
N GLU A 11 -3.26 6.43 -15.17
CA GLU A 11 -3.47 6.34 -13.73
C GLU A 11 -2.44 5.35 -13.18
N ARG A 12 -1.56 5.83 -12.30
CA ARG A 12 -0.65 4.95 -11.57
C ARG A 12 -1.51 4.09 -10.65
N ILE A 13 -1.59 2.80 -10.97
CA ILE A 13 -2.25 1.82 -10.10
C ILE A 13 -1.36 1.63 -8.89
N CYS A 14 -1.92 1.68 -7.69
CA CYS A 14 -1.21 1.44 -6.45
C CYS A 14 -2.01 0.45 -5.59
N SER A 15 -1.30 -0.46 -4.93
CA SER A 15 -1.89 -1.35 -3.94
C SER A 15 -2.04 -0.62 -2.60
N ALA A 16 -3.14 -0.87 -1.89
CA ALA A 16 -3.41 -0.21 -0.62
C ALA A 16 -4.18 -1.11 0.35
N LEU A 17 -3.92 -0.91 1.64
CA LEU A 17 -4.69 -1.51 2.72
C LEU A 17 -5.85 -0.60 3.13
N TYR A 18 -7.03 -1.20 3.25
CA TYR A 18 -8.22 -0.54 3.78
C TYR A 18 -8.53 -1.06 5.19
N ARG A 19 -8.79 -0.15 6.12
CA ARG A 19 -9.26 -0.46 7.48
C ARG A 19 -10.67 0.07 7.70
N VAL A 20 -11.54 -0.80 8.21
CA VAL A 20 -12.94 -0.49 8.54
C VAL A 20 -13.21 -0.81 10.01
N TYR A 21 -13.87 0.11 10.71
CA TYR A 21 -14.34 -0.11 12.08
C TYR A 21 -15.76 -0.67 12.05
N LEU A 22 -15.95 -1.85 12.66
CA LEU A 22 -17.22 -2.57 12.58
C LEU A 22 -18.22 -2.19 13.67
N ASN A 23 -17.74 -1.76 14.85
CA ASN A 23 -18.52 -1.59 16.06
C ASN A 23 -18.90 -0.12 16.38
N THR A 24 -19.26 0.67 15.37
CA THR A 24 -19.66 2.07 15.58
C THR A 24 -20.99 2.36 14.90
N ASN A 25 -21.87 3.10 15.58
CA ASN A 25 -23.14 3.63 15.05
C ASN A 25 -22.93 4.84 14.10
N SER A 26 -21.69 5.11 13.68
CA SER A 26 -21.31 6.25 12.84
C SER A 26 -21.07 5.81 11.40
N PRO A 27 -21.16 6.72 10.41
CA PRO A 27 -20.80 6.42 9.03
C PRO A 27 -19.38 5.83 8.94
N LYS A 28 -19.25 4.67 8.30
CA LYS A 28 -17.98 3.95 8.18
C LYS A 28 -17.15 4.56 7.06
N TYR A 29 -16.22 5.44 7.40
CA TYR A 29 -15.20 5.91 6.46
C TYR A 29 -13.99 4.98 6.51
N PRO A 30 -13.69 4.22 5.43
CA PRO A 30 -12.51 3.38 5.42
C PRO A 30 -11.27 4.27 5.42
N LEU A 31 -10.30 3.90 6.25
CA LEU A 31 -8.97 4.49 6.17
C LEU A 31 -8.17 3.70 5.14
N GLN A 32 -7.31 4.39 4.40
CA GLN A 32 -6.45 3.79 3.40
C GLN A 32 -4.99 4.15 3.68
N VAL A 33 -4.09 3.18 3.52
CA VAL A 33 -2.64 3.40 3.46
C VAL A 33 -2.07 2.68 2.24
N PRO A 34 -1.18 3.31 1.45
CA PRO A 34 -0.52 2.63 0.34
C PRO A 34 0.43 1.54 0.86
N LEU A 35 0.57 0.46 0.09
CA LEU A 35 1.63 -0.53 0.27
C LEU A 35 2.72 -0.24 -0.75
N GLU A 36 3.87 0.21 -0.26
CA GLU A 36 5.02 0.55 -1.10
C GLU A 36 6.05 -0.57 -1.05
N CYS A 37 6.31 -1.21 -2.19
CA CYS A 37 7.27 -2.29 -2.33
C CYS A 37 8.28 -1.91 -3.41
N ILE A 38 9.46 -1.45 -3.00
CA ILE A 38 10.47 -0.91 -3.91
C ILE A 38 11.78 -1.68 -3.73
N SER A 39 12.37 -2.14 -4.82
CA SER A 39 13.69 -2.79 -4.82
C SER A 39 14.47 -2.39 -6.06
N ASN A 40 15.73 -1.95 -5.89
CA ASN A 40 16.61 -1.52 -6.98
C ASN A 40 15.98 -0.49 -7.94
N GLY A 41 15.18 0.44 -7.40
CA GLY A 41 14.47 1.46 -8.18
C GLY A 41 13.24 0.98 -8.93
N ILE A 42 12.89 -0.30 -8.82
CA ILE A 42 11.65 -0.88 -9.37
C ILE A 42 10.56 -0.78 -8.31
N ASP A 43 9.40 -0.28 -8.73
CA ASP A 43 8.19 -0.15 -7.90
C ASP A 43 7.25 -1.31 -8.23
N PHE A 44 7.13 -2.26 -7.30
CA PHE A 44 6.26 -3.42 -7.39
C PHE A 44 4.90 -3.06 -6.80
N ASN A 45 4.08 -2.40 -7.61
CA ASN A 45 2.86 -1.71 -7.21
C ASN A 45 1.59 -2.57 -7.27
N LEU A 46 1.65 -3.77 -7.87
CA LEU A 46 0.48 -4.64 -8.11
C LEU A 46 0.49 -5.85 -7.17
N VAL A 47 -0.25 -5.79 -6.06
CA VAL A 47 -0.39 -6.91 -5.12
C VAL A 47 -1.15 -8.06 -5.78
N GLN A 48 -0.64 -9.27 -5.60
CA GLN A 48 -1.23 -10.51 -6.11
C GLN A 48 -1.81 -11.36 -4.98
N ASP A 49 -1.12 -11.42 -3.84
CA ASP A 49 -1.57 -12.14 -2.65
C ASP A 49 -0.95 -11.53 -1.39
N VAL A 50 -1.60 -11.74 -0.24
CA VAL A 50 -1.13 -11.31 1.07
C VAL A 50 -1.36 -12.38 2.14
N TYR A 51 -0.43 -12.49 3.07
CA TYR A 51 -0.53 -13.41 4.20
C TYR A 51 -0.02 -12.76 5.48
N VAL A 52 -0.71 -12.97 6.60
CA VAL A 52 -0.33 -12.43 7.91
C VAL A 52 0.06 -13.55 8.85
N THR A 53 1.24 -13.45 9.45
CA THR A 53 1.73 -14.39 10.46
C THR A 53 2.63 -13.70 11.47
N ARG A 54 3.14 -14.43 12.46
CA ARG A 54 4.11 -13.92 13.44
C ARG A 54 5.51 -13.86 12.82
N ALA A 55 6.29 -12.88 13.24
CA ALA A 55 7.64 -12.64 12.73
C ALA A 55 8.59 -13.84 12.92
N GLY A 56 8.50 -14.53 14.06
CA GLY A 56 9.52 -15.53 14.42
C GLY A 56 10.86 -14.88 14.78
N TYR A 57 11.85 -15.68 15.17
CA TYR A 57 13.06 -15.15 15.80
C TYR A 57 13.95 -14.32 14.86
N GLU A 58 14.32 -14.88 13.71
CA GLU A 58 15.29 -14.26 12.80
C GLU A 58 14.77 -12.96 12.18
N LEU A 59 13.53 -12.98 11.70
CA LEU A 59 12.93 -11.78 11.11
C LEU A 59 12.68 -10.72 12.19
N ALA A 60 12.24 -11.11 13.39
CA ALA A 60 12.03 -10.18 14.49
C ALA A 60 13.32 -9.43 14.86
N LYS A 61 14.44 -10.16 14.93
CA LYS A 61 15.76 -9.59 15.16
C LYS A 61 16.18 -8.62 14.04
N SER A 62 15.88 -8.96 12.78
CA SER A 62 16.27 -8.15 11.62
C SER A 62 15.46 -6.86 11.48
N LEU A 63 14.22 -6.85 11.96
CA LEU A 63 13.30 -5.71 11.89
C LEU A 63 13.17 -4.94 13.22
N ASP A 64 13.91 -5.34 14.27
CA ASP A 64 13.80 -4.80 15.62
C ASP A 64 12.35 -4.79 16.15
N ILE A 65 11.68 -5.94 16.01
CA ILE A 65 10.28 -6.18 16.43
C ILE A 65 10.22 -7.35 17.41
N SER A 66 9.06 -7.57 18.05
CA SER A 66 8.87 -8.76 18.90
C SER A 66 8.72 -10.02 18.03
N VAL A 67 9.20 -11.16 18.54
CA VAL A 67 9.00 -12.49 17.91
C VAL A 67 7.53 -12.81 17.69
N SER A 68 6.65 -12.27 18.54
CA SER A 68 5.20 -12.44 18.45
C SER A 68 4.49 -11.39 17.60
N ASP A 69 5.20 -10.35 17.13
CA ASP A 69 4.58 -9.29 16.34
C ASP A 69 4.08 -9.83 15.01
N ALA A 70 2.92 -9.33 14.59
CA ALA A 70 2.33 -9.68 13.31
C ALA A 70 3.06 -8.98 12.16
N VAL A 71 3.34 -9.73 11.11
CA VAL A 71 3.96 -9.26 9.87
C VAL A 71 3.04 -9.65 8.71
N LEU A 72 2.77 -8.69 7.84
CA LEU A 72 2.09 -8.91 6.57
C LEU A 72 3.13 -9.14 5.48
N TYR A 73 3.03 -10.28 4.81
CA TYR A 73 3.78 -10.62 3.62
C TYR A 73 2.90 -10.34 2.42
N GLY A 74 3.42 -9.66 1.41
CA GLY A 74 2.72 -9.43 0.16
C GLY A 74 3.56 -9.83 -1.03
N VAL A 75 2.93 -10.51 -1.99
CA VAL A 75 3.52 -10.81 -3.31
C VAL A 75 3.08 -9.72 -4.27
N PHE A 76 4.03 -9.08 -4.93
CA PHE A 76 3.78 -7.96 -5.84
C PHE A 76 4.38 -8.21 -7.21
N TRP A 77 3.72 -7.66 -8.23
CA TRP A 77 4.25 -7.52 -9.58
C TRP A 77 4.58 -6.06 -9.88
N GLU A 78 5.59 -5.86 -10.74
CA GLU A 78 5.82 -4.59 -11.39
C GLU A 78 4.76 -4.41 -12.49
N GLY A 79 3.98 -3.33 -12.40
CA GLY A 79 3.06 -2.93 -13.47
C GLY A 79 3.81 -2.28 -14.63
N ASP A 80 3.41 -2.60 -15.85
CA ASP A 80 3.97 -2.00 -17.05
C ASP A 80 3.52 -0.55 -17.20
N LYS A 81 4.45 0.37 -16.89
CA LYS A 81 4.23 1.83 -16.99
C LYS A 81 4.13 2.32 -18.43
N ASN A 82 4.51 1.50 -19.41
CA ASN A 82 4.43 1.82 -20.84
C ASN A 82 3.21 1.18 -21.53
N SER A 83 2.53 0.22 -20.87
CA SER A 83 1.28 -0.34 -21.37
C SER A 83 0.13 0.64 -21.14
N TYR A 84 -0.83 0.65 -22.06
CA TYR A 84 -2.11 1.33 -21.83
C TYR A 84 -2.85 0.72 -20.61
N ARG A 85 -2.54 -0.54 -20.28
CA ARG A 85 -3.02 -1.24 -19.10
C ARG A 85 -1.92 -1.21 -18.03
N ALA A 86 -1.93 -0.21 -17.16
CA ALA A 86 -0.99 -0.09 -16.05
C ALA A 86 -1.04 -1.28 -15.05
N ALA A 87 -2.04 -2.17 -15.17
CA ALA A 87 -2.17 -3.42 -14.41
C ALA A 87 -1.51 -4.62 -15.10
N GLU A 88 -0.96 -4.45 -16.30
CA GLU A 88 -0.30 -5.53 -17.03
C GLU A 88 1.05 -5.84 -16.37
N PRO A 89 1.28 -7.08 -15.93
CA PRO A 89 2.52 -7.42 -15.22
C PRO A 89 3.69 -7.45 -16.19
N THR A 90 4.84 -6.87 -15.83
CA THR A 90 6.07 -6.96 -16.64
C THR A 90 6.74 -8.34 -16.58
N GLY A 91 6.19 -9.26 -15.78
CA GLY A 91 6.80 -10.54 -15.42
C GLY A 91 7.80 -10.47 -14.26
N LYS A 92 8.17 -9.26 -13.78
CA LYS A 92 8.97 -9.12 -12.57
C LYS A 92 8.10 -9.17 -11.33
N SER A 93 8.56 -9.89 -10.30
CA SER A 93 7.87 -10.03 -9.03
C SER A 93 8.80 -9.81 -7.85
N ALA A 94 8.22 -9.43 -6.70
CA ALA A 94 8.91 -9.29 -5.44
C ALA A 94 7.99 -9.72 -4.28
N ILE A 95 8.60 -10.15 -3.18
CA ILE A 95 7.92 -10.34 -1.90
C ILE A 95 8.38 -9.23 -0.96
N CYS A 96 7.43 -8.49 -0.42
CA CYS A 96 7.66 -7.46 0.60
C CYS A 96 7.04 -7.86 1.93
N MET A 97 7.65 -7.38 3.01
CA MET A 97 7.25 -7.66 4.39
C MET A 97 6.98 -6.34 5.10
N PHE A 98 5.87 -6.27 5.82
CA PHE A 98 5.42 -5.07 6.51
C PHE A 98 5.11 -5.42 7.95
N ALA A 99 5.78 -4.76 8.90
CA ALA A 99 5.44 -4.90 10.30
C ALA A 99 4.05 -4.28 10.55
N MET A 100 3.10 -5.06 11.06
CA MET A 100 1.72 -4.56 11.28
C MET A 100 1.69 -3.38 12.25
N ARG A 101 2.65 -3.30 13.18
CA ARG A 101 2.81 -2.15 14.10
C ARG A 101 3.05 -0.84 13.35
N GLU A 102 3.76 -0.86 12.23
CA GLU A 102 4.10 0.32 11.43
C GLU A 102 2.93 0.74 10.54
N ILE A 103 2.19 -0.22 9.99
CA ILE A 103 0.92 0.01 9.29
C ILE A 103 -0.05 0.72 10.25
N GLU A 104 -0.18 0.22 11.48
CA GLU A 104 -1.02 0.81 12.52
C GLU A 104 -0.57 2.21 12.93
N ALA A 105 0.74 2.44 13.07
CA ALA A 105 1.31 3.75 13.33
C ALA A 105 1.00 4.73 12.19
N THR A 106 1.10 4.30 10.94
CA THR A 106 0.78 5.11 9.74
C THR A 106 -0.68 5.53 9.72
N PHE A 107 -1.60 4.60 9.99
CA PHE A 107 -3.02 4.96 10.11
C PHE A 107 -3.26 6.01 11.20
N LYS A 108 -2.68 5.81 12.40
CA LYS A 108 -2.81 6.77 13.52
C LYS A 108 -2.23 8.13 13.16
N GLN A 109 -1.06 8.16 12.53
CA GLN A 109 -0.42 9.40 12.10
C GLN A 109 -1.28 10.16 11.08
N ASN A 110 -1.86 9.46 10.11
CA ASN A 110 -2.73 10.07 9.10
C ASN A 110 -4.00 10.67 9.73
N ILE A 111 -4.62 9.96 10.68
CA ILE A 111 -5.74 10.49 11.48
C ILE A 111 -5.31 11.76 12.23
N MET A 112 -4.18 11.72 12.94
CA MET A 112 -3.70 12.86 13.73
C MET A 112 -3.35 14.07 12.86
N LYS A 113 -2.75 13.86 11.68
CA LYS A 113 -2.45 14.94 10.73
C LYS A 113 -3.72 15.60 10.19
N CYS A 114 -4.77 14.79 9.95
CA CYS A 114 -6.09 15.28 9.56
C CYS A 114 -6.71 16.15 10.67
N TYR A 115 -6.67 15.70 11.94
CA TYR A 115 -7.17 16.48 13.07
C TYR A 115 -6.42 17.79 13.29
N LYS A 116 -5.10 17.79 13.08
CA LYS A 116 -4.27 19.01 13.20
C LYS A 116 -4.41 19.97 12.02
N GLY A 117 -5.13 19.59 10.95
CA GLY A 117 -5.21 20.39 9.72
C GLY A 117 -3.89 20.49 8.94
N THR A 118 -2.87 19.75 9.33
CA THR A 118 -1.51 19.78 8.73
C THR A 118 -1.42 19.05 7.40
N SER A 119 -2.41 18.24 7.05
CA SER A 119 -2.55 17.62 5.73
C SER A 119 -4.02 17.47 5.38
N GLY A 120 -4.40 17.81 4.14
CA GLY A 120 -5.73 17.50 3.62
C GLY A 120 -5.96 15.99 3.47
N LEU A 121 -7.22 15.60 3.30
CA LEU A 121 -7.60 14.22 2.96
C LEU A 121 -7.02 13.86 1.58
N LYS A 122 -5.91 13.11 1.56
CA LYS A 122 -5.37 12.52 0.33
C LYS A 122 -6.04 11.18 0.08
N LYS A 123 -7.20 11.20 -0.58
CA LYS A 123 -7.78 9.99 -1.19
C LYS A 123 -7.07 9.74 -2.51
N ALA A 124 -6.64 8.50 -2.75
CA ALA A 124 -5.86 8.10 -3.93
C ALA A 124 -6.72 7.76 -5.15
N TRP A 125 -7.94 8.30 -5.25
CA TRP A 125 -8.85 8.11 -6.39
C TRP A 125 -8.96 9.40 -7.18
#